data_AF-A0A430HIM1-F1
#
_entry.id   AF-A0A430HIM1-F1
#
_cell.length_a   1.000
_cell.length_b   1.000
_cell.length_c   1.000
_cell.angle_alpha   90.00
_cell.angle_beta   90.00
_cell.angle_gamma   90.00
#
_symmetry.space_group_name_H-M   'P 1'
#
loop_
_entity.id
_entity.type
_entity.pdbx_description
1 polymer ?
#
loop_
_entity_poly.entity_id
_entity_poly.type
_entity_poly.pdbx_seq_one_letter_code
_entity_poly.pdbx_strand_id
1 'polypeptide(L)'
;MQITMKEYATHLSTFYVYGCAVRDRTRFGFIADRWFTDEEVEAEEKSGRSRDRRNKHLVTFFRNGDAGKQWGSTLLEEWATVYIGAATKPQSQFIALEMEDTSAYVIGSGVSYMDTPVQECKGSPVRRGSIFRIKMIEGYAYVCGGNRSVGKRLGKGEWFSHSEAIPKLVNSTDDGFDDIAGFNENDLYAVGGKGDVWHYNGKTWQQVSFPTNIWTTTVCCGGDGNVYISCYEGLTFMGRENRWKKIYDGGISLGFKDMVWHEGKVWCTNDNGVWTIENGKLARASGLPSEIYVCSGSLSVNDGVMLMAGLGGAAFMENGQWHNLFLRGEMEMAMRKSGAP
;
A
#
# COMPACT_ATOMS: atom_id res chain seq x y z
N MET A 1 10.50 21.46 3.25
CA MET A 1 9.36 20.68 2.71
C MET A 1 9.19 21.02 1.23
N GLN A 2 8.72 20.08 0.43
CA GLN A 2 8.54 20.27 -1.03
C GLN A 2 7.14 20.80 -1.38
N ILE A 3 6.14 20.63 -0.51
CA ILE A 3 4.83 21.25 -0.70
C ILE A 3 4.83 22.71 -0.23
N THR A 4 4.15 23.59 -0.95
CA THR A 4 3.83 24.94 -0.46
C THR A 4 2.56 24.96 0.40
N MET A 5 2.37 26.00 1.21
CA MET A 5 1.14 26.17 2.00
C MET A 5 -0.12 26.23 1.13
N LYS A 6 -0.04 26.88 -0.03
CA LYS A 6 -1.14 26.95 -0.99
C LYS A 6 -1.50 25.57 -1.56
N GLU A 7 -0.49 24.80 -1.97
CA GLU A 7 -0.72 23.43 -2.49
C GLU A 7 -1.28 22.52 -1.39
N TYR A 8 -0.75 22.60 -0.17
CA TYR A 8 -1.28 21.82 0.96
C TYR A 8 -2.73 22.17 1.27
N ALA A 9 -3.07 23.46 1.35
CA ALA A 9 -4.44 23.92 1.54
C ALA A 9 -5.39 23.46 0.42
N THR A 10 -4.88 23.29 -0.80
CA THR A 10 -5.67 22.85 -1.95
C THR A 10 -5.91 21.34 -1.95
N HIS A 11 -4.90 20.54 -1.59
CA HIS A 11 -4.91 19.10 -1.84
C HIS A 11 -5.07 18.24 -0.58
N LEU A 12 -4.69 18.74 0.59
CA LEU A 12 -4.45 17.91 1.78
C LEU A 12 -4.97 18.51 3.11
N SER A 13 -5.30 19.79 3.23
CA SER A 13 -5.65 20.41 4.53
C SER A 13 -6.82 19.75 5.26
N THR A 14 -7.80 19.23 4.51
CA THR A 14 -8.97 18.52 5.04
C THR A 14 -8.86 17.00 4.93
N PHE A 15 -7.66 16.48 4.64
CA PHE A 15 -7.42 15.06 4.42
C PHE A 15 -6.21 14.54 5.21
N TYR A 16 -6.19 13.25 5.51
CA TYR A 16 -5.02 12.56 6.08
C TYR A 16 -4.61 11.41 5.17
N VAL A 17 -3.30 11.33 4.88
CA VAL A 17 -2.75 10.28 4.03
C VAL A 17 -2.66 8.97 4.81
N TYR A 18 -3.08 7.88 4.18
CA TYR A 18 -2.97 6.53 4.75
C TYR A 18 -2.40 5.49 3.78
N GLY A 19 -2.26 5.82 2.50
CA GLY A 19 -1.68 4.94 1.46
C GLY A 19 -0.74 5.71 0.53
N CYS A 20 0.28 5.04 0.00
CA CYS A 20 1.20 5.63 -0.96
C CYS A 20 1.71 4.64 -2.01
N ALA A 21 2.09 5.15 -3.17
CA ALA A 21 2.72 4.38 -4.24
C ALA A 21 3.84 5.17 -4.93
N VAL A 22 4.95 4.50 -5.23
CA VAL A 22 6.00 5.02 -6.11
C VAL A 22 5.77 4.46 -7.50
N ARG A 23 5.52 5.34 -8.46
CA ARG A 23 5.42 4.93 -9.88
C ARG A 23 6.80 4.84 -10.52
N ASP A 24 7.65 5.80 -10.21
CA ASP A 24 9.05 5.90 -10.58
C ASP A 24 9.71 6.97 -9.69
N ARG A 25 11.01 7.20 -9.85
CA ARG A 25 11.77 8.10 -8.98
C ARG A 25 11.28 9.54 -8.96
N THR A 26 10.48 9.96 -9.94
CA THR A 26 9.98 11.34 -10.06
C THR A 26 8.51 11.52 -9.74
N ARG A 27 7.76 10.43 -9.51
CA ARG A 27 6.29 10.44 -9.49
C ARG A 27 5.75 9.59 -8.36
N PHE A 28 5.07 10.24 -7.41
CA PHE A 28 4.48 9.63 -6.22
C PHE A 28 2.96 9.80 -6.20
N GLY A 29 2.28 8.81 -5.63
CA GLY A 29 0.83 8.81 -5.45
C GLY A 29 0.49 8.57 -3.99
N PHE A 30 -0.62 9.14 -3.54
CA PHE A 30 -1.14 8.99 -2.19
C PHE A 30 -2.64 8.78 -2.23
N ILE A 31 -3.16 8.04 -1.25
CA ILE A 31 -4.58 8.07 -0.91
C ILE A 31 -4.72 8.76 0.43
N ALA A 32 -5.64 9.73 0.45
CA ALA A 32 -5.99 10.46 1.64
C ALA A 32 -7.49 10.35 1.93
N ASP A 33 -7.84 10.25 3.20
CA ASP A 33 -9.23 10.23 3.67
C ASP A 33 -9.60 11.58 4.28
N ARG A 34 -10.83 12.02 4.05
CA ARG A 34 -11.31 13.28 4.60
C ARG A 34 -11.47 13.16 6.12
N TRP A 35 -10.83 14.06 6.86
CA TRP A 35 -11.18 14.24 8.27
C TRP A 35 -12.30 15.26 8.40
N PHE A 36 -13.09 15.09 9.45
CA PHE A 36 -14.27 15.89 9.75
C PHE A 36 -14.02 16.63 11.05
N THR A 37 -14.48 17.88 11.15
CA THR A 37 -14.58 18.56 12.45
C THR A 37 -15.59 17.86 13.35
N ASP A 38 -15.56 18.12 14.66
CA ASP A 38 -16.53 17.56 15.60
C ASP A 38 -17.98 17.86 15.16
N GLU A 39 -18.23 19.09 14.67
CA GLU A 39 -19.53 19.49 14.13
C GLU A 39 -19.93 18.70 12.87
N GLU A 40 -19.00 18.47 11.95
CA GLU A 40 -19.24 17.66 10.75
C GLU A 40 -19.51 16.19 11.11
N VAL A 41 -18.82 15.65 12.12
CA VAL A 41 -19.06 14.29 12.63
C VAL A 41 -20.47 14.18 13.21
N GLU A 42 -20.91 15.12 14.04
CA GLU A 42 -22.27 15.13 14.58
C GLU A 42 -23.35 15.21 13.49
N ALA A 43 -23.10 15.99 12.44
CA ALA A 43 -24.00 16.10 11.30
C ALA A 43 -24.04 14.80 10.47
N GLU A 44 -22.89 14.17 10.26
CA GLU A 44 -22.77 12.89 9.56
C GLU A 44 -23.51 11.77 10.31
N GLU A 45 -23.32 11.67 11.63
CA GLU A 45 -24.01 10.68 12.47
C GLU A 45 -25.54 10.78 12.37
N LYS A 46 -26.07 12.01 12.34
CA LYS A 46 -27.51 12.26 12.16
C LYS A 46 -28.01 11.89 10.77
N SER A 47 -27.14 11.93 9.75
CA SER A 47 -27.51 11.57 8.37
C SER A 47 -27.64 10.07 8.14
N GLY A 48 -27.07 9.23 9.03
CA GLY A 48 -27.01 7.78 8.87
C GLY A 48 -26.06 7.29 7.77
N ARG A 49 -25.24 8.18 7.18
CA ARG A 49 -24.21 7.81 6.19
C ARG A 49 -23.07 7.04 6.86
N SER A 50 -22.54 6.04 6.15
CA SER A 50 -21.37 5.30 6.62
C SER A 50 -20.13 6.18 6.60
N ARG A 51 -19.40 6.19 7.73
CA ARG A 51 -18.12 6.91 7.88
C ARG A 51 -17.05 6.41 6.90
N ASP A 52 -17.11 5.14 6.51
CA ASP A 52 -16.12 4.57 5.60
C ASP A 52 -16.20 5.21 4.21
N ARG A 53 -17.40 5.68 3.82
CA ARG A 53 -17.69 6.31 2.53
C ARG A 53 -17.42 7.82 2.48
N ARG A 54 -16.73 8.37 3.49
CA ARG A 54 -16.19 9.73 3.42
C ARG A 54 -15.33 9.88 2.17
N ASN A 55 -15.39 11.07 1.57
CA ASN A 55 -14.64 11.38 0.37
C ASN A 55 -13.15 11.02 0.51
N LYS A 56 -12.60 10.36 -0.51
CA LYS A 56 -11.17 10.06 -0.61
C LYS A 56 -10.53 10.93 -1.68
N HIS A 57 -9.25 11.23 -1.52
CA HIS A 57 -8.44 11.87 -2.55
C HIS A 57 -7.36 10.91 -3.04
N LEU A 58 -7.30 10.72 -4.36
CA LEU A 58 -6.08 10.29 -5.02
C LEU A 58 -5.21 11.52 -5.28
N VAL A 59 -4.12 11.67 -4.53
CA VAL A 59 -3.18 12.77 -4.66
C VAL A 59 -1.96 12.31 -5.43
N THR A 60 -1.46 13.13 -6.35
CA THR A 60 -0.25 12.87 -7.13
C THR A 60 0.77 13.97 -6.89
N PHE A 61 2.04 13.58 -6.86
CA PHE A 61 3.18 14.48 -6.76
C PHE A 61 4.21 14.20 -7.85
N PHE A 62 4.62 15.24 -8.55
CA PHE A 62 5.58 15.23 -9.65
C PHE A 62 6.81 16.05 -9.26
N ARG A 63 7.92 15.40 -8.91
CA ARG A 63 9.17 16.05 -8.47
C ARG A 63 9.70 17.05 -9.50
N ASN A 64 9.53 16.75 -10.79
CA ASN A 64 10.01 17.58 -11.90
C ASN A 64 8.89 18.43 -12.54
N GLY A 65 7.75 18.60 -11.87
CA GLY A 65 6.69 19.50 -12.35
C GLY A 65 7.06 20.97 -12.20
N ASP A 66 6.43 21.84 -13.00
CA ASP A 66 6.52 23.29 -12.82
C ASP A 66 6.12 23.68 -11.39
N ALA A 67 6.75 24.72 -10.83
CA ALA A 67 6.38 25.26 -9.52
C ALA A 67 4.87 25.57 -9.46
N GLY A 68 4.19 25.10 -8.41
CA GLY A 68 2.74 25.24 -8.24
C GLY A 68 1.88 24.26 -9.06
N LYS A 69 2.51 23.37 -9.84
CA LYS A 69 1.84 22.28 -10.58
C LYS A 69 2.39 20.90 -10.23
N GLN A 70 3.19 20.82 -9.16
CA GLN A 70 3.78 19.55 -8.74
C GLN A 70 2.75 18.65 -8.06
N TRP A 71 1.68 19.22 -7.52
CA TRP A 71 0.63 18.50 -6.83
C TRP A 71 -0.68 18.51 -7.61
N GLY A 72 -1.42 17.41 -7.55
CA GLY A 72 -2.77 17.29 -8.11
C GLY A 72 -3.59 16.32 -7.29
N SER A 73 -4.91 16.52 -7.24
CA SER A 73 -5.83 15.65 -6.50
C SER A 73 -7.06 15.34 -7.33
N THR A 74 -7.53 14.10 -7.23
CA THR A 74 -8.80 13.64 -7.77
C THR A 74 -9.70 13.18 -6.63
N LEU A 75 -10.93 13.71 -6.60
CA LEU A 75 -11.96 13.30 -5.66
C LEU A 75 -12.53 11.93 -6.04
N LEU A 76 -12.60 11.03 -5.06
CA LEU A 76 -13.25 9.73 -5.14
C LEU A 76 -14.44 9.76 -4.17
N GLU A 77 -15.64 9.94 -4.70
CA GLU A 77 -16.88 10.10 -3.92
C GLU A 77 -17.52 8.74 -3.63
N GLU A 78 -17.98 8.54 -2.39
CA GLU A 78 -18.69 7.33 -1.95
C GLU A 78 -17.88 6.02 -2.01
N TRP A 79 -16.56 6.10 -2.14
CA TRP A 79 -15.65 4.96 -2.05
C TRP A 79 -15.34 4.68 -0.58
N ALA A 80 -15.39 3.40 -0.17
CA ALA A 80 -15.09 3.03 1.21
C ALA A 80 -13.58 2.98 1.45
N THR A 81 -13.00 1.79 1.56
CA THR A 81 -11.55 1.63 1.70
C THR A 81 -10.88 1.61 0.34
N VAL A 82 -9.84 2.43 0.15
CA VAL A 82 -9.16 2.58 -1.14
C VAL A 82 -7.69 2.23 -1.01
N TYR A 83 -7.25 1.27 -1.81
CA TYR A 83 -5.85 0.90 -1.94
C TYR A 83 -5.22 1.59 -3.14
N ILE A 84 -3.95 1.95 -3.04
CA ILE A 84 -3.20 2.56 -4.13
C ILE A 84 -2.01 1.72 -4.52
N GLY A 85 -1.85 1.57 -5.82
CA GLY A 85 -0.69 0.98 -6.44
C GLY A 85 -0.25 1.80 -7.64
N ALA A 86 0.80 1.31 -8.28
CA ALA A 86 1.28 1.84 -9.54
C ALA A 86 1.59 0.70 -10.50
N ALA A 87 1.72 1.04 -11.77
CA ALA A 87 2.26 0.19 -12.81
C ALA A 87 3.16 1.03 -13.73
N THR A 88 4.16 0.40 -14.33
CA THR A 88 4.92 0.91 -15.48
C THR A 88 4.57 0.17 -16.78
N LYS A 89 3.89 -0.98 -16.67
CA LYS A 89 3.41 -1.81 -17.77
C LYS A 89 1.91 -2.11 -17.63
N PRO A 90 1.15 -2.16 -18.74
CA PRO A 90 1.56 -1.74 -20.09
C PRO A 90 1.77 -0.22 -20.21
N GLN A 91 1.33 0.55 -19.20
CA GLN A 91 1.45 2.00 -19.16
C GLN A 91 1.85 2.46 -17.76
N SER A 92 2.56 3.59 -17.70
CA SER A 92 3.00 4.22 -16.46
C SER A 92 1.84 4.96 -15.77
N GLN A 93 1.20 4.32 -14.79
CA GLN A 93 -0.04 4.80 -14.16
C GLN A 93 -0.06 4.58 -12.64
N PHE A 94 -0.80 5.43 -11.93
CA PHE A 94 -1.31 5.14 -10.59
C PHE A 94 -2.70 4.54 -10.70
N ILE A 95 -3.03 3.68 -9.75
CA ILE A 95 -4.30 2.96 -9.70
C ILE A 95 -4.81 3.08 -8.27
N ALA A 96 -5.95 3.73 -8.08
CA ALA A 96 -6.75 3.68 -6.86
C ALA A 96 -7.81 2.60 -7.03
N LEU A 97 -7.96 1.72 -6.05
CA LEU A 97 -8.85 0.56 -6.11
C LEU A 97 -9.72 0.51 -4.86
N GLU A 98 -11.04 0.52 -5.06
CA GLU A 98 -12.04 0.35 -4.01
C GLU A 98 -12.06 -1.11 -3.53
N MET A 99 -12.12 -1.34 -2.22
CA MET A 99 -11.96 -2.66 -1.62
C MET A 99 -13.10 -3.63 -1.95
N GLU A 100 -14.35 -3.16 -1.87
CA GLU A 100 -15.55 -4.00 -1.90
C GLU A 100 -16.12 -4.13 -3.30
N ASP A 101 -16.41 -3.05 -4.01
CA ASP A 101 -16.97 -3.11 -5.35
C ASP A 101 -15.90 -3.23 -6.44
N THR A 102 -14.61 -3.07 -6.06
CA THR A 102 -13.43 -3.19 -6.93
C THR A 102 -13.38 -2.19 -8.07
N SER A 103 -14.10 -1.08 -7.96
CA SER A 103 -13.97 0.07 -8.84
C SER A 103 -12.53 0.56 -8.82
N ALA A 104 -12.00 0.86 -9.99
CA ALA A 104 -10.63 1.34 -10.13
C ALA A 104 -10.61 2.69 -10.86
N TYR A 105 -9.86 3.64 -10.32
CA TYR A 105 -9.57 4.91 -10.96
C TYR A 105 -8.10 4.95 -11.31
N VAL A 106 -7.81 5.22 -12.58
CA VAL A 106 -6.46 5.13 -13.13
C VAL A 106 -6.05 6.50 -13.65
N ILE A 107 -4.83 6.94 -13.30
CA ILE A 107 -4.28 8.22 -13.75
C ILE A 107 -2.79 8.11 -14.09
N GLY A 108 -2.40 8.69 -15.22
CA GLY A 108 -1.01 8.72 -15.66
C GLY A 108 -0.87 8.54 -17.16
N SER A 109 0.32 8.85 -17.67
CA SER A 109 0.62 8.79 -19.12
C SER A 109 -0.37 9.62 -19.97
N GLY A 110 -0.77 10.79 -19.46
CA GLY A 110 -1.66 11.73 -20.17
C GLY A 110 -3.14 11.38 -20.15
N VAL A 111 -3.56 10.32 -19.44
CA VAL A 111 -4.96 9.90 -19.35
C VAL A 111 -5.40 9.72 -17.90
N SER A 112 -6.71 9.85 -17.69
CA SER A 112 -7.38 9.48 -16.44
C SER A 112 -8.76 8.90 -16.74
N TYR A 113 -9.15 7.81 -16.08
CA TYR A 113 -10.45 7.17 -16.32
C TYR A 113 -10.86 6.27 -15.16
N MET A 114 -12.18 6.07 -15.04
CA MET A 114 -12.74 4.92 -14.34
C MET A 114 -12.49 3.67 -15.18
N ASP A 115 -11.77 2.72 -14.62
CA ASP A 115 -11.51 1.43 -15.22
C ASP A 115 -12.70 0.49 -15.00
N THR A 116 -12.77 -0.58 -15.78
CA THR A 116 -13.70 -1.67 -15.45
C THR A 116 -13.28 -2.25 -14.10
N PRO A 117 -14.23 -2.46 -13.16
CA PRO A 117 -13.92 -3.09 -11.89
C PRO A 117 -13.18 -4.41 -12.10
N VAL A 118 -12.48 -4.90 -11.07
CA VAL A 118 -11.87 -6.24 -11.11
C VAL A 118 -12.99 -7.28 -11.15
N GLN A 119 -13.50 -7.54 -12.35
CA GLN A 119 -14.63 -8.41 -12.60
C GLN A 119 -14.18 -9.85 -12.80
N GLU A 120 -15.16 -10.76 -12.82
CA GLU A 120 -14.97 -12.06 -13.40
C GLU A 120 -14.57 -11.89 -14.87
N CYS A 121 -13.30 -12.08 -15.23
CA CYS A 121 -12.94 -12.17 -16.63
C CYS A 121 -13.78 -13.28 -17.25
N LYS A 122 -14.24 -13.13 -18.50
CA LYS A 122 -15.00 -14.19 -19.19
C LYS A 122 -14.21 -15.50 -19.13
N GLY A 123 -14.65 -16.40 -18.27
CA GLY A 123 -14.04 -17.71 -18.04
C GLY A 123 -13.04 -17.83 -16.87
N SER A 124 -12.75 -16.76 -16.11
CA SER A 124 -11.87 -16.82 -14.94
C SER A 124 -12.07 -15.69 -13.92
N PRO A 125 -12.69 -15.95 -12.74
CA PRO A 125 -12.93 -14.91 -11.77
C PRO A 125 -11.66 -14.58 -10.98
N VAL A 126 -11.00 -13.47 -11.35
CA VAL A 126 -9.94 -12.84 -10.52
C VAL A 126 -10.48 -12.60 -9.12
N ARG A 127 -11.67 -12.00 -9.05
CA ARG A 127 -12.31 -11.61 -7.81
C ARG A 127 -13.19 -12.73 -7.27
N ARG A 128 -12.95 -13.10 -6.02
CA ARG A 128 -13.73 -14.09 -5.25
C ARG A 128 -14.21 -13.55 -3.90
N GLY A 129 -13.85 -12.29 -3.61
CA GLY A 129 -14.11 -11.55 -2.38
C GLY A 129 -13.63 -10.10 -2.57
N SER A 130 -13.48 -9.37 -1.48
CA SER A 130 -12.91 -8.01 -1.47
C SER A 130 -11.42 -8.02 -1.83
N ILE A 131 -10.88 -6.90 -2.33
CA ILE A 131 -9.45 -6.75 -2.64
C ILE A 131 -8.77 -5.93 -1.55
N PHE A 132 -7.68 -6.45 -0.98
CA PHE A 132 -7.00 -5.86 0.17
C PHE A 132 -5.65 -5.24 -0.18
N ARG A 133 -5.12 -5.53 -1.36
CA ARG A 133 -3.80 -5.02 -1.76
C ARG A 133 -3.67 -4.84 -3.26
N ILE A 134 -2.85 -3.84 -3.62
CA ILE A 134 -2.29 -3.69 -4.96
C ILE A 134 -0.78 -3.39 -4.83
N LYS A 135 0.09 -4.13 -5.53
CA LYS A 135 1.55 -3.90 -5.57
C LYS A 135 2.06 -3.97 -7.02
N MET A 136 3.13 -3.22 -7.31
CA MET A 136 3.82 -3.31 -8.59
C MET A 136 4.81 -4.48 -8.56
N ILE A 137 4.71 -5.40 -9.51
CA ILE A 137 5.64 -6.54 -9.68
C ILE A 137 6.05 -6.60 -11.16
N GLU A 138 7.36 -6.50 -11.45
CA GLU A 138 7.96 -6.34 -12.79
C GLU A 138 7.29 -5.29 -13.70
N GLY A 139 6.75 -4.25 -13.09
CA GLY A 139 6.07 -3.15 -13.75
C GLY A 139 4.57 -3.33 -13.91
N TYR A 140 4.00 -4.51 -13.66
CA TYR A 140 2.56 -4.72 -13.70
C TYR A 140 1.93 -4.53 -12.32
N ALA A 141 0.67 -4.09 -12.29
CA ALA A 141 -0.10 -4.05 -11.06
C ALA A 141 -0.69 -5.42 -10.76
N TYR A 142 -0.35 -5.95 -9.59
CA TYR A 142 -0.92 -7.17 -9.03
C TYR A 142 -1.84 -6.83 -7.87
N VAL A 143 -2.96 -7.54 -7.77
CA VAL A 143 -3.93 -7.43 -6.68
C VAL A 143 -4.05 -8.73 -5.92
N CYS A 144 -4.34 -8.66 -4.62
CA CYS A 144 -4.75 -9.82 -3.84
C CYS A 144 -5.84 -9.48 -2.81
N GLY A 145 -6.56 -10.49 -2.33
CA GLY A 145 -7.63 -10.28 -1.36
C GLY A 145 -8.39 -11.53 -0.93
N GLY A 146 -9.64 -11.30 -0.53
CA GLY A 146 -10.59 -12.26 -0.02
C GLY A 146 -10.79 -13.46 -0.94
N ASN A 147 -11.04 -14.61 -0.31
CA ASN A 147 -11.15 -15.94 -0.90
C ASN A 147 -9.99 -16.29 -1.85
N ARG A 148 -8.79 -15.87 -1.43
CA ARG A 148 -7.52 -16.06 -2.16
C ARG A 148 -7.57 -15.50 -3.58
N SER A 149 -8.16 -14.31 -3.72
CA SER A 149 -8.14 -13.58 -4.99
C SER A 149 -6.71 -13.15 -5.30
N VAL A 150 -6.24 -13.39 -6.53
CA VAL A 150 -4.98 -12.89 -7.08
C VAL A 150 -5.18 -12.54 -8.56
N GLY A 151 -4.81 -11.33 -8.94
CA GLY A 151 -4.93 -10.86 -10.32
C GLY A 151 -3.76 -10.00 -10.78
N LYS A 152 -3.51 -9.99 -12.08
CA LYS A 152 -2.53 -9.13 -12.75
C LYS A 152 -3.26 -8.24 -13.76
N ARG A 153 -3.05 -6.93 -13.70
CA ARG A 153 -3.62 -6.00 -14.68
C ARG A 153 -2.83 -6.06 -15.99
N LEU A 154 -3.48 -6.45 -17.09
CA LEU A 154 -2.88 -6.47 -18.42
C LEU A 154 -3.11 -5.16 -19.19
N GLY A 155 -4.15 -4.41 -18.84
CA GLY A 155 -4.53 -3.16 -19.49
C GLY A 155 -5.85 -2.62 -18.96
N LYS A 156 -6.41 -1.62 -19.65
CA LYS A 156 -7.74 -1.08 -19.34
C LYS A 156 -8.78 -2.19 -19.52
N GLY A 157 -9.51 -2.49 -18.45
CA GLY A 157 -10.53 -3.54 -18.40
C GLY A 157 -10.03 -4.97 -18.56
N GLU A 158 -8.71 -5.19 -18.59
CA GLU A 158 -8.11 -6.49 -18.84
C GLU A 158 -7.29 -6.95 -17.64
N TRP A 159 -7.71 -8.06 -17.05
CA TRP A 159 -7.04 -8.69 -15.92
C TRP A 159 -6.76 -10.15 -16.23
N PHE A 160 -5.59 -10.63 -15.82
CA PHE A 160 -5.26 -12.04 -15.79
C PHE A 160 -5.50 -12.58 -14.38
N SER A 161 -6.22 -13.69 -14.28
CA SER A 161 -6.59 -14.32 -13.02
C SER A 161 -5.57 -15.39 -12.65
N HIS A 162 -4.90 -15.20 -11.51
CA HIS A 162 -4.13 -16.25 -10.84
C HIS A 162 -5.03 -17.07 -9.90
N SER A 163 -6.17 -16.51 -9.49
CA SER A 163 -7.09 -17.10 -8.50
C SER A 163 -7.48 -18.53 -8.87
N GLU A 164 -7.78 -18.82 -10.14
CA GLU A 164 -8.24 -20.15 -10.58
C GLU A 164 -7.32 -21.31 -10.23
N ALA A 165 -6.01 -21.06 -10.21
CA ALA A 165 -5.03 -22.06 -9.83
C ALA A 165 -4.92 -22.28 -8.31
N ILE A 166 -5.68 -21.53 -7.51
CA ILE A 166 -5.67 -21.55 -6.05
C ILE A 166 -7.05 -22.03 -5.55
N PRO A 167 -7.11 -23.03 -4.65
CA PRO A 167 -8.37 -23.48 -4.05
C PRO A 167 -9.05 -22.37 -3.26
N LYS A 168 -10.38 -22.24 -3.43
CA LYS A 168 -11.21 -21.34 -2.61
C LYS A 168 -11.19 -21.76 -1.14
N LEU A 169 -11.39 -20.81 -0.24
CA LEU A 169 -11.70 -21.08 1.15
C LEU A 169 -13.15 -21.58 1.28
N VAL A 170 -13.37 -22.47 2.24
CA VAL A 170 -14.70 -23.00 2.55
C VAL A 170 -15.37 -22.04 3.54
N ASN A 171 -16.59 -21.57 3.22
CA ASN A 171 -17.43 -20.73 4.09
C ASN A 171 -16.87 -19.34 4.48
N SER A 172 -15.93 -18.77 3.72
CA SER A 172 -15.49 -17.39 3.92
C SER A 172 -15.14 -16.72 2.59
N THR A 173 -15.67 -15.52 2.37
CA THR A 173 -15.34 -14.67 1.21
C THR A 173 -14.33 -13.59 1.54
N ASP A 174 -14.20 -13.23 2.82
CA ASP A 174 -13.39 -12.11 3.27
C ASP A 174 -12.06 -12.57 3.88
N ASP A 175 -11.94 -13.82 4.33
CA ASP A 175 -10.63 -14.39 4.61
C ASP A 175 -9.86 -14.59 3.30
N GLY A 176 -8.56 -14.39 3.28
CA GLY A 176 -7.77 -14.54 2.07
C GLY A 176 -6.37 -13.98 2.21
N PHE A 177 -5.89 -13.32 1.16
CA PHE A 177 -4.55 -12.74 1.13
C PHE A 177 -4.59 -11.25 1.48
N ASP A 178 -3.88 -10.89 2.54
CA ASP A 178 -3.70 -9.51 3.02
C ASP A 178 -2.57 -8.80 2.24
N ASP A 179 -1.60 -9.55 1.71
CA ASP A 179 -0.48 -8.98 0.95
C ASP A 179 0.08 -9.94 -0.10
N ILE A 180 0.75 -9.37 -1.12
CA ILE A 180 1.40 -10.09 -2.21
C ILE A 180 2.72 -9.42 -2.55
N ALA A 181 3.78 -10.21 -2.74
CA ALA A 181 5.07 -9.73 -3.23
C ALA A 181 5.66 -10.72 -4.22
N GLY A 182 6.69 -10.31 -4.96
CA GLY A 182 7.40 -11.21 -5.85
C GLY A 182 8.82 -10.75 -6.12
N PHE A 183 9.68 -11.70 -6.44
CA PHE A 183 10.98 -11.40 -7.04
C PHE A 183 10.80 -11.02 -8.51
N ASN A 184 9.86 -11.67 -9.18
CA ASN A 184 9.44 -11.44 -10.56
C ASN A 184 8.05 -12.06 -10.79
N GLU A 185 7.50 -11.96 -12.00
CA GLU A 185 6.16 -12.52 -12.30
C GLU A 185 6.07 -14.05 -12.19
N ASN A 186 7.21 -14.74 -12.20
CA ASN A 186 7.32 -16.20 -12.07
C ASN A 186 7.75 -16.64 -10.67
N ASP A 187 7.83 -15.73 -9.70
CA ASP A 187 8.21 -16.05 -8.33
C ASP A 187 7.48 -15.10 -7.37
N LEU A 188 6.23 -15.47 -7.04
CA LEU A 188 5.29 -14.66 -6.26
C LEU A 188 4.95 -15.35 -4.93
N TYR A 189 4.80 -14.57 -3.87
CA TYR A 189 4.30 -14.99 -2.58
C TYR A 189 3.04 -14.20 -2.23
N ALA A 190 1.98 -14.90 -1.83
CA ALA A 190 0.76 -14.30 -1.30
C ALA A 190 0.55 -14.82 0.13
N VAL A 191 0.21 -13.92 1.04
CA VAL A 191 0.02 -14.22 2.47
C VAL A 191 -1.24 -13.55 2.97
N GLY A 192 -1.88 -14.18 3.95
CA GLY A 192 -2.98 -13.61 4.73
C GLY A 192 -3.60 -14.69 5.60
N GLY A 193 -4.61 -14.35 6.39
CA GLY A 193 -5.28 -15.32 7.25
C GLY A 193 -4.32 -16.12 8.15
N LYS A 194 -4.76 -17.26 8.67
CA LYS A 194 -3.98 -18.07 9.63
C LYS A 194 -2.96 -18.95 8.93
N GLY A 195 -1.70 -18.50 8.88
CA GLY A 195 -0.60 -19.24 8.26
C GLY A 195 -0.83 -19.58 6.77
N ASP A 196 -1.68 -18.82 6.06
CA ASP A 196 -2.05 -19.12 4.68
C ASP A 196 -1.04 -18.49 3.72
N VAL A 197 0.07 -19.20 3.51
CA VAL A 197 1.19 -18.76 2.68
C VAL A 197 1.20 -19.58 1.38
N TRP A 198 1.18 -18.88 0.25
CA TRP A 198 1.19 -19.48 -1.09
C TRP A 198 2.36 -18.96 -1.91
N HIS A 199 2.96 -19.86 -2.70
CA HIS A 199 4.07 -19.57 -3.60
C HIS A 199 3.70 -19.94 -5.04
N TYR A 200 3.94 -19.03 -5.97
CA TYR A 200 3.87 -19.26 -7.41
C TYR A 200 5.28 -19.37 -7.97
N ASN A 201 5.57 -20.46 -8.68
CA ASN A 201 6.89 -20.73 -9.25
C ASN A 201 6.96 -20.49 -10.78
N GLY A 202 6.04 -19.70 -11.33
CA GLY A 202 5.96 -19.45 -12.77
C GLY A 202 5.15 -20.49 -13.54
N LYS A 203 4.71 -21.56 -12.85
CA LYS A 203 3.87 -22.61 -13.43
C LYS A 203 2.65 -22.88 -12.58
N THR A 204 2.85 -23.14 -11.30
CA THR A 204 1.77 -23.51 -10.38
C THR A 204 1.86 -22.75 -9.07
N TRP A 205 0.69 -22.49 -8.49
CA TRP A 205 0.56 -22.04 -7.11
C TRP A 205 0.56 -23.25 -6.18
N GLN A 206 1.31 -23.16 -5.09
CA GLN A 206 1.37 -24.19 -4.06
C GLN A 206 1.32 -23.54 -2.68
N GLN A 207 0.55 -24.12 -1.78
CA GLN A 207 0.62 -23.74 -0.37
C GLN A 207 1.96 -24.22 0.19
N VAL A 208 2.68 -23.32 0.84
CA VAL A 208 3.96 -23.67 1.47
C VAL A 208 3.78 -23.94 2.96
N SER A 209 4.58 -24.85 3.49
CA SER A 209 4.56 -25.17 4.92
C SER A 209 5.09 -23.98 5.72
N PHE A 210 4.23 -23.34 6.52
CA PHE A 210 4.59 -22.22 7.38
C PHE A 210 4.60 -22.65 8.86
N PRO A 211 5.61 -22.26 9.66
CA PRO A 211 5.84 -22.81 11.01
C PRO A 211 4.90 -22.24 12.09
N THR A 212 3.81 -21.58 11.72
CA THR A 212 2.80 -21.05 12.63
C THR A 212 1.43 -20.94 11.97
N ASN A 213 0.38 -20.88 12.77
CA ASN A 213 -1.02 -20.66 12.36
C ASN A 213 -1.56 -19.29 12.85
N ILE A 214 -0.67 -18.34 13.13
CA ILE A 214 -1.02 -16.96 13.47
C ILE A 214 -1.36 -16.20 12.18
N TRP A 215 -2.19 -15.16 12.29
CA TRP A 215 -2.54 -14.31 11.16
C TRP A 215 -1.30 -13.65 10.54
N THR A 216 -1.01 -13.97 9.28
CA THR A 216 0.04 -13.30 8.49
C THR A 216 -0.49 -11.98 7.94
N THR A 217 0.30 -10.91 7.96
CA THR A 217 -0.18 -9.56 7.61
C THR A 217 0.51 -8.94 6.40
N THR A 218 1.81 -9.20 6.21
CA THR A 218 2.58 -8.59 5.11
C THR A 218 3.76 -9.48 4.70
N VAL A 219 4.12 -9.39 3.42
CA VAL A 219 5.21 -10.13 2.80
C VAL A 219 6.12 -9.22 2.00
N CYS A 220 7.42 -9.49 2.08
CA CYS A 220 8.45 -8.81 1.30
C CYS A 220 9.41 -9.83 0.69
N CYS A 221 9.63 -9.76 -0.63
CA CYS A 221 10.70 -10.47 -1.31
C CYS A 221 11.95 -9.57 -1.34
N GLY A 222 12.98 -9.95 -0.60
CA GLY A 222 14.21 -9.19 -0.45
C GLY A 222 15.17 -9.37 -1.61
N GLY A 223 15.94 -8.32 -1.96
CA GLY A 223 17.02 -8.41 -2.94
C GLY A 223 18.16 -9.37 -2.54
N ASP A 224 18.18 -9.85 -1.31
CA ASP A 224 19.07 -10.90 -0.81
C ASP A 224 18.58 -12.33 -1.15
N GLY A 225 17.43 -12.47 -1.82
CA GLY A 225 16.84 -13.75 -2.19
C GLY A 225 15.98 -14.38 -1.10
N ASN A 226 15.81 -13.72 0.05
CA ASN A 226 14.92 -14.20 1.11
C ASN A 226 13.51 -13.61 0.97
N VAL A 227 12.54 -14.33 1.53
CA VAL A 227 11.17 -13.88 1.74
C VAL A 227 10.98 -13.62 3.23
N TYR A 228 10.38 -12.49 3.54
CA TYR A 228 10.10 -12.04 4.89
C TYR A 228 8.60 -11.95 5.07
N ILE A 229 8.06 -12.66 6.06
CA ILE A 229 6.63 -12.69 6.36
C ILE A 229 6.45 -12.28 7.81
N SER A 230 5.66 -11.23 8.04
CA SER A 230 5.22 -10.82 9.37
C SER A 230 3.81 -11.31 9.65
N CYS A 231 3.56 -11.55 10.93
CA CYS A 231 2.27 -11.94 11.48
C CYS A 231 1.79 -10.90 12.50
N TYR A 232 0.63 -11.16 13.11
CA TYR A 232 0.15 -10.41 14.27
C TYR A 232 1.23 -10.26 15.35
N GLU A 233 1.18 -9.12 16.01
CA GLU A 233 2.16 -8.65 17.01
C GLU A 233 3.61 -8.53 16.49
N GLY A 234 3.81 -8.56 15.17
CA GLY A 234 5.12 -8.43 14.54
C GLY A 234 5.95 -9.70 14.51
N LEU A 235 5.41 -10.86 14.93
CA LEU A 235 6.08 -12.16 14.80
C LEU A 235 6.55 -12.34 13.35
N THR A 236 7.86 -12.48 13.14
CA THR A 236 8.44 -12.40 11.79
C THR A 236 9.29 -13.61 11.48
N PHE A 237 9.13 -14.12 10.26
CA PHE A 237 9.91 -15.21 9.68
C PHE A 237 10.66 -14.73 8.44
N MET A 238 11.85 -15.31 8.24
CA MET A 238 12.68 -15.16 7.06
C MET A 238 12.95 -16.53 6.46
N GLY A 239 12.84 -16.68 5.15
CA GLY A 239 13.00 -17.98 4.51
C GLY A 239 12.70 -17.97 3.02
N ARG A 240 12.52 -19.16 2.45
CA ARG A 240 12.07 -19.33 1.06
C ARG A 240 11.42 -20.71 0.91
N GLU A 241 10.41 -20.81 0.05
CA GLU A 241 9.68 -22.06 -0.21
C GLU A 241 9.20 -22.70 1.10
N ASN A 242 9.68 -23.91 1.44
CA ASN A 242 9.31 -24.66 2.65
C ASN A 242 10.37 -24.55 3.77
N ARG A 243 11.25 -23.54 3.73
CA ARG A 243 12.34 -23.36 4.71
C ARG A 243 12.21 -22.00 5.38
N TRP A 244 11.77 -22.00 6.63
CA TRP A 244 11.50 -20.79 7.41
C TRP A 244 12.28 -20.75 8.72
N LYS A 245 12.84 -19.59 9.01
CA LYS A 245 13.48 -19.28 10.29
C LYS A 245 12.72 -18.14 10.95
N LYS A 246 12.28 -18.35 12.20
CA LYS A 246 11.77 -17.26 13.03
C LYS A 246 12.91 -16.30 13.35
N ILE A 247 12.72 -15.01 13.07
CA ILE A 247 13.71 -13.96 13.29
C ILE A 247 13.27 -12.91 14.33
N TYR A 248 12.00 -12.94 14.73
CA TYR A 248 11.46 -12.10 15.80
C TYR A 248 10.26 -12.78 16.45
N ASP A 249 10.16 -12.73 17.78
CA ASP A 249 9.15 -13.46 18.56
C ASP A 249 7.79 -12.74 18.70
N GLY A 250 7.71 -11.47 18.29
CA GLY A 250 6.52 -10.63 18.47
C GLY A 250 6.67 -9.64 19.63
N GLY A 251 5.54 -9.10 20.13
CA GLY A 251 5.51 -8.09 21.18
C GLY A 251 5.45 -6.64 20.68
N ILE A 252 5.22 -6.44 19.39
CA ILE A 252 4.87 -5.13 18.82
C ILE A 252 3.35 -5.00 18.88
N SER A 253 2.83 -4.03 19.63
CA SER A 253 1.39 -3.89 19.91
C SER A 253 0.50 -3.85 18.66
N LEU A 254 1.00 -3.26 17.57
CA LEU A 254 0.39 -3.27 16.26
C LEU A 254 1.32 -4.02 15.31
N GLY A 255 0.87 -5.10 14.67
CA GLY A 255 1.68 -5.79 13.65
C GLY A 255 2.11 -4.85 12.52
N PHE A 256 3.06 -5.29 11.69
CA PHE A 256 3.47 -4.47 10.55
C PHE A 256 2.33 -4.36 9.53
N LYS A 257 2.07 -3.12 9.12
CA LYS A 257 1.17 -2.73 8.04
C LYS A 257 1.83 -2.94 6.67
N ASP A 258 3.14 -2.73 6.60
CA ASP A 258 3.88 -2.87 5.36
C ASP A 258 5.32 -3.31 5.57
N MET A 259 5.86 -4.01 4.57
CA MET A 259 7.24 -4.42 4.46
C MET A 259 7.74 -4.26 3.02
N VAL A 260 8.86 -3.55 2.85
CA VAL A 260 9.49 -3.34 1.54
C VAL A 260 11.00 -3.54 1.60
N TRP A 261 11.60 -4.01 0.52
CA TRP A 261 13.06 -4.10 0.39
C TRP A 261 13.59 -2.82 -0.23
N HIS A 262 14.54 -2.18 0.44
CA HIS A 262 15.21 -0.99 -0.07
C HIS A 262 16.61 -0.86 0.50
N GLU A 263 17.58 -0.56 -0.36
CA GLU A 263 18.99 -0.32 0.02
C GLU A 263 19.60 -1.42 0.91
N GLY A 264 19.37 -2.68 0.53
CA GLY A 264 20.03 -3.83 1.17
C GLY A 264 19.35 -4.37 2.42
N LYS A 265 18.15 -3.87 2.75
CA LYS A 265 17.40 -4.29 3.94
C LYS A 265 15.90 -4.23 3.76
N VAL A 266 15.19 -4.89 4.67
CA VAL A 266 13.74 -4.76 4.77
C VAL A 266 13.40 -3.60 5.69
N TRP A 267 12.52 -2.72 5.24
CA TRP A 267 11.89 -1.71 6.05
C TRP A 267 10.49 -2.19 6.42
N CYS A 268 10.15 -2.10 7.70
CA CYS A 268 8.84 -2.47 8.21
C CYS A 268 8.21 -1.29 8.92
N THR A 269 6.93 -1.05 8.71
CA THR A 269 6.20 0.04 9.35
C THR A 269 4.85 -0.39 9.88
N ASN A 270 4.40 0.36 10.88
CA ASN A 270 3.00 0.48 11.27
C ASN A 270 2.74 1.94 11.64
N ASP A 271 1.55 2.25 12.14
CA ASP A 271 1.19 3.64 12.49
C ASP A 271 1.97 4.18 13.72
N ASN A 272 2.71 3.33 14.43
CA ASN A 272 3.47 3.65 15.64
C ASN A 272 5.00 3.59 15.44
N GLY A 273 5.49 3.38 14.23
CA GLY A 273 6.91 3.58 13.93
C GLY A 273 7.50 2.76 12.80
N VAL A 274 8.83 2.71 12.83
CA VAL A 274 9.68 2.18 11.76
C VAL A 274 10.69 1.19 12.33
N TRP A 275 10.84 0.07 11.63
CA TRP A 275 11.79 -1.00 11.92
C TRP A 275 12.56 -1.38 10.66
N THR A 276 13.68 -2.04 10.86
CA THR A 276 14.46 -2.65 9.80
C THR A 276 14.78 -4.10 10.12
N ILE A 277 14.87 -4.93 9.09
CA ILE A 277 15.45 -6.26 9.16
C ILE A 277 16.77 -6.25 8.40
N GLU A 278 17.86 -6.47 9.13
CA GLU A 278 19.22 -6.54 8.59
C GLU A 278 19.90 -7.78 9.15
N ASN A 279 20.59 -8.55 8.29
CA ASN A 279 21.30 -9.77 8.70
C ASN A 279 20.41 -10.76 9.48
N GLY A 280 19.14 -10.89 9.07
CA GLY A 280 18.15 -11.77 9.69
C GLY A 280 17.76 -11.36 11.13
N LYS A 281 17.90 -10.09 11.49
CA LYS A 281 17.49 -9.54 12.78
C LYS A 281 16.61 -8.32 12.59
N LEU A 282 15.48 -8.32 13.29
CA LEU A 282 14.57 -7.18 13.35
C LEU A 282 14.98 -6.23 14.48
N ALA A 283 15.01 -4.94 14.19
CA ALA A 283 15.25 -3.89 15.18
C ALA A 283 14.46 -2.62 14.85
N ARG A 284 14.20 -1.77 15.85
CA ARG A 284 13.74 -0.40 15.60
C ARG A 284 14.76 0.31 14.71
N ALA A 285 14.26 1.03 13.72
CA ALA A 285 15.14 1.71 12.80
C ALA A 285 15.87 2.84 13.55
N SER A 286 17.20 2.84 13.44
CA SER A 286 18.06 3.74 14.22
C SER A 286 18.39 5.01 13.44
N GLY A 287 18.58 6.12 14.16
CA GLY A 287 19.03 7.38 13.55
C GLY A 287 18.01 8.07 12.65
N LEU A 288 16.72 7.70 12.69
CA LEU A 288 15.68 8.45 12.00
C LEU A 288 15.40 9.78 12.71
N PRO A 289 15.43 10.92 12.00
CA PRO A 289 14.93 12.19 12.52
C PRO A 289 13.45 12.08 12.91
N SER A 290 13.03 12.85 13.91
CA SER A 290 11.63 12.89 14.35
C SER A 290 10.68 13.21 13.21
N GLU A 291 11.08 14.13 12.33
CA GLU A 291 10.31 14.54 11.16
C GLU A 291 10.01 13.38 10.21
N ILE A 292 10.91 12.40 10.10
CA ILE A 292 10.71 11.22 9.26
C ILE A 292 9.89 10.18 10.01
N TYR A 293 10.16 10.02 11.31
CA TYR A 293 9.46 9.04 12.12
C TYR A 293 7.94 9.27 12.14
N VAL A 294 7.49 10.54 12.18
CA VAL A 294 6.05 10.87 12.15
C VAL A 294 5.36 10.53 10.82
N CYS A 295 6.12 10.25 9.75
CA CYS A 295 5.56 9.78 8.49
C CYS A 295 5.26 8.27 8.48
N SER A 296 5.52 7.54 9.57
CA SER A 296 5.29 6.09 9.64
C SER A 296 3.87 5.71 9.25
N GLY A 297 3.75 4.70 8.40
CA GLY A 297 2.47 4.26 7.84
C GLY A 297 2.68 3.27 6.70
N SER A 298 2.24 3.63 5.50
CA SER A 298 2.41 2.82 4.29
C SER A 298 3.78 3.01 3.65
N LEU A 299 4.26 1.97 2.95
CA LEU A 299 5.53 1.99 2.24
C LEU A 299 5.31 1.68 0.76
N SER A 300 6.18 2.23 -0.09
CA SER A 300 6.24 1.83 -1.50
C SER A 300 7.64 2.02 -2.05
N VAL A 301 8.10 1.08 -2.86
CA VAL A 301 9.43 1.12 -3.48
C VAL A 301 9.31 0.92 -4.98
N ASN A 302 9.94 1.80 -5.74
CA ASN A 302 10.25 1.56 -7.14
C ASN A 302 11.36 2.50 -7.61
N ASP A 303 12.08 2.12 -8.67
CA ASP A 303 13.07 2.97 -9.36
C ASP A 303 14.10 3.62 -8.41
N GLY A 304 14.59 2.82 -7.44
CA GLY A 304 15.61 3.27 -6.48
C GLY A 304 15.11 4.26 -5.41
N VAL A 305 13.79 4.43 -5.25
CA VAL A 305 13.20 5.30 -4.23
C VAL A 305 12.28 4.50 -3.32
N MET A 306 12.35 4.74 -2.01
CA MET A 306 11.36 4.29 -1.04
C MET A 306 10.55 5.47 -0.53
N LEU A 307 9.23 5.41 -0.68
CA LEU A 307 8.29 6.38 -0.13
C LEU A 307 7.66 5.83 1.15
N MET A 308 7.52 6.71 2.14
CA MET A 308 6.83 6.45 3.40
C MET A 308 5.79 7.54 3.61
N ALA A 309 4.55 7.15 3.91
CA ALA A 309 3.49 8.11 4.19
C ALA A 309 2.47 7.58 5.20
N GLY A 310 2.03 8.46 6.08
CA GLY A 310 1.06 8.18 7.12
C GLY A 310 0.43 9.46 7.66
N LEU A 311 -0.20 9.36 8.84
CA LEU A 311 -0.99 10.45 9.42
C LEU A 311 -0.18 11.73 9.65
N GLY A 312 1.11 11.64 9.96
CA GLY A 312 1.96 12.79 10.26
C GLY A 312 2.59 13.45 9.03
N GLY A 313 2.56 12.83 7.85
CA GLY A 313 3.17 13.40 6.65
C GLY A 313 3.66 12.36 5.65
N ALA A 314 4.50 12.81 4.73
CA ALA A 314 5.19 11.93 3.78
C ALA A 314 6.65 12.34 3.57
N ALA A 315 7.52 11.34 3.44
CA ALA A 315 8.93 11.48 3.13
C ALA A 315 9.39 10.34 2.21
N PHE A 316 10.46 10.56 1.44
CA PHE A 316 11.08 9.50 0.64
C PHE A 316 12.57 9.38 0.92
N MET A 317 13.11 8.19 0.70
CA MET A 317 14.51 7.85 0.79
C MET A 317 15.06 7.52 -0.60
N GLU A 318 16.23 8.08 -0.91
CA GLU A 318 17.06 7.65 -2.03
C GLU A 318 18.54 7.89 -1.71
N ASN A 319 19.41 6.94 -2.04
CA ASN A 319 20.84 6.97 -1.77
C ASN A 319 21.17 7.20 -0.28
N GLY A 320 20.43 6.56 0.61
CA GLY A 320 20.58 6.68 2.06
C GLY A 320 20.19 8.04 2.64
N GLN A 321 19.55 8.92 1.86
CA GLN A 321 19.12 10.26 2.30
C GLN A 321 17.60 10.35 2.34
N TRP A 322 17.09 10.93 3.42
CA TRP A 322 15.66 11.21 3.58
C TRP A 322 15.30 12.62 3.09
N HIS A 323 14.16 12.73 2.43
CA HIS A 323 13.63 13.97 1.89
C HIS A 323 12.16 14.15 2.31
N ASN A 324 11.89 15.20 3.08
CA ASN A 324 10.54 15.56 3.51
C ASN A 324 9.72 16.16 2.36
N LEU A 325 8.57 15.55 2.05
CA LEU A 325 7.58 16.12 1.14
C LEU A 325 6.73 17.14 1.89
N PHE A 326 6.12 16.70 2.99
CA PHE A 326 5.32 17.55 3.88
C PHE A 326 5.18 16.92 5.26
N LEU A 327 5.02 17.78 6.28
CA LEU A 327 4.76 17.40 7.66
C LEU A 327 3.44 18.03 8.07
N ARG A 328 2.41 17.22 8.33
CA ARG A 328 1.05 17.69 8.60
C ARG A 328 1.02 18.70 9.76
N GLY A 329 1.68 18.38 10.86
CA GLY A 329 1.70 19.24 12.05
C GLY A 329 2.32 20.62 11.79
N GLU A 330 3.38 20.70 10.98
CA GLU A 330 3.99 21.98 10.59
C GLU A 330 3.07 22.79 9.66
N MET A 331 2.45 22.12 8.70
CA MET A 331 1.54 22.77 7.74
C MET A 331 0.27 23.30 8.42
N GLU A 332 -0.34 22.52 9.31
CA GLU A 332 -1.51 22.95 10.09
C GLU A 332 -1.17 24.12 11.02
N MET A 333 0.01 24.09 11.66
CA MET A 333 0.45 25.21 12.50
C MET A 333 0.68 26.48 11.67
N ALA A 334 1.26 26.35 10.47
CA ALA A 334 1.47 27.47 9.57
C ALA A 334 0.14 28.08 9.09
N MET A 335 -0.83 27.24 8.68
CA MET A 335 -2.15 27.71 8.24
C MET A 335 -2.90 28.47 9.33
N ARG A 336 -2.88 27.96 10.57
CA ARG A 336 -3.47 28.64 11.74
C ARG A 336 -2.84 30.01 12.00
N LYS A 337 -1.52 30.13 11.86
CA LYS A 337 -0.80 31.41 12.05
C LYS A 337 -1.09 32.41 10.93
N SER A 338 -1.33 31.96 9.70
CA SER A 338 -1.61 32.85 8.57
C SER A 338 -3.06 33.31 8.48
N GLY A 339 -3.96 32.81 9.34
CA GLY A 339 -5.41 33.05 9.21
C GLY A 339 -6.00 32.48 7.91
N ALA A 340 -5.31 31.49 7.33
CA ALA A 340 -5.81 30.79 6.16
C ALA A 340 -6.93 29.83 6.63
N PRO A 341 -8.03 29.71 5.87
CA PRO A 341 -9.14 28.84 6.23
C PRO A 341 -8.74 27.37 6.34
#